data_AF-A0A2W1BFB6-F1
#
_entry.id   AF-A0A2W1BFB6-F1
#
_cell.length_a   1.000
_cell.length_b   1.000
_cell.length_c   1.000
_cell.angle_alpha   90.00
_cell.angle_beta   90.00
_cell.angle_gamma   90.00
#
_symmetry.space_group_name_H-M   'P 1'
#
loop_
_entity.id
_entity.type
_entity.pdbx_description
1 polymer ?
#
loop_
_entity_poly.entity_id
_entity_poly.type
_entity_poly.pdbx_seq_one_letter_code
_entity_poly.pdbx_strand_id
1 'polypeptide(L)'
;MSVPALRQPKKVHIEEKRTPISYAEPQNYLIVTLNDGQKLVVSSDAYHGMLTAGELFRCVFCETEMVRDLICKERHKSSENHRKILESYPHVEEFKENLIRKLSGGHYCTVCNVIVTSHFIHKHISSDVHQRELQMALGRATSYKPFN
;
A
#
# COMPACT_ATOMS: atom_id res chain seq x y z
N MET A 1 48.12 -21.14 31.53
CA MET A 1 47.71 -21.27 30.12
C MET A 1 47.09 -19.95 29.70
N SER A 2 47.70 -19.23 28.78
CA SER A 2 47.33 -17.87 28.36
C SER A 2 46.20 -17.91 27.34
N VAL A 3 45.12 -17.17 27.60
CA VAL A 3 43.96 -17.04 26.71
C VAL A 3 44.38 -16.21 25.47
N PRO A 4 44.07 -16.61 24.23
CA PRO A 4 44.38 -15.81 23.06
C PRO A 4 43.58 -14.50 23.08
N ALA A 5 44.24 -13.37 22.78
CA ALA A 5 43.58 -12.09 22.59
C ALA A 5 42.62 -12.16 21.40
N LEU A 6 41.32 -12.00 21.66
CA LEU A 6 40.31 -11.85 20.61
C LEU A 6 40.61 -10.59 19.80
N ARG A 7 40.82 -10.75 18.48
CA ARG A 7 40.93 -9.62 17.54
C ARG A 7 39.61 -8.84 17.59
N GLN A 8 39.64 -7.63 18.14
CA GLN A 8 38.54 -6.68 17.96
C GLN A 8 38.53 -6.22 16.49
N PRO A 9 37.39 -6.24 15.79
CA PRO A 9 37.30 -5.67 14.46
C PRO A 9 37.60 -4.17 14.52
N LYS A 10 38.47 -3.69 13.60
CA LYS A 10 38.75 -2.27 13.40
C LYS A 10 37.42 -1.52 13.28
N LYS A 11 37.27 -0.41 14.00
CA LYS A 11 36.17 0.55 13.81
C LYS A 11 36.18 0.98 12.34
N VAL A 12 35.32 0.38 11.53
CA VAL A 12 35.01 0.87 10.20
C VAL A 12 34.19 2.13 10.42
N HIS A 13 34.71 3.27 9.98
CA HIS A 13 33.90 4.46 9.74
C HIS A 13 32.86 4.05 8.70
N ILE A 14 31.65 3.70 9.18
CA ILE A 14 30.49 3.57 8.31
C ILE A 14 30.16 5.00 7.94
N GLU A 15 30.55 5.39 6.74
CA GLU A 15 30.09 6.59 6.07
C GLU A 15 28.57 6.72 6.26
N GLU A 16 28.15 7.93 6.60
CA GLU A 16 26.77 8.33 6.77
C GLU A 16 25.95 7.79 5.58
N LYS A 17 25.10 6.79 5.87
CA LYS A 17 24.06 6.37 4.94
C LYS A 17 23.24 7.60 4.61
N ARG A 18 23.48 8.14 3.42
CA ARG A 18 22.58 9.05 2.72
C ARG A 18 21.18 8.52 2.95
N THR A 19 20.39 9.27 3.72
CA THR A 19 18.96 9.05 3.80
C THR A 19 18.46 8.99 2.36
N PRO A 20 17.74 7.93 1.94
CA PRO A 20 17.06 8.01 0.66
C PRO A 20 16.19 9.25 0.74
N ILE A 21 16.32 10.14 -0.24
CA ILE A 21 15.44 11.30 -0.39
C ILE A 21 14.04 10.70 -0.45
N SER A 22 13.35 10.73 0.69
CA SER A 22 11.97 10.35 0.81
C SER A 22 11.22 11.48 0.13
N TYR A 23 11.00 11.35 -1.18
CA TYR A 23 9.99 12.13 -1.87
C TYR A 23 8.67 11.81 -1.17
N ALA A 24 8.30 12.64 -0.19
CA ALA A 24 7.01 12.57 0.47
C ALA A 24 5.98 13.02 -0.56
N GLU A 25 5.59 12.11 -1.45
CA GLU A 25 4.55 12.36 -2.44
C GLU A 25 3.26 12.74 -1.71
N PRO A 26 2.55 13.80 -2.14
CA PRO A 26 1.28 14.16 -1.53
C PRO A 26 0.30 13.00 -1.69
N GLN A 27 0.01 12.34 -0.57
CA GLN A 27 -0.95 11.24 -0.55
C GLN A 27 -2.35 11.84 -0.61
N ASN A 28 -2.95 11.81 -1.80
CA ASN A 28 -4.39 12.03 -1.93
C ASN A 28 -5.11 10.88 -1.21
N TYR A 29 -6.07 11.19 -0.35
CA TYR A 29 -6.87 10.19 0.36
C TYR A 29 -8.29 10.11 -0.19
N LEU A 30 -8.90 8.92 -0.12
CA LEU A 30 -10.26 8.65 -0.51
C LEU A 30 -11.03 8.06 0.67
N ILE A 31 -12.29 8.46 0.82
CA ILE A 31 -13.23 7.88 1.78
C ILE A 31 -13.99 6.76 1.08
N VAL A 32 -13.80 5.53 1.54
CA VAL A 32 -14.52 4.34 1.09
C VAL A 32 -15.61 4.04 2.09
N THR A 33 -16.86 3.98 1.63
CA THR A 33 -18.01 3.57 2.46
C THR A 33 -18.27 2.08 2.25
N LEU A 34 -18.24 1.31 3.33
CA LEU A 34 -18.52 -0.12 3.34
C LEU A 34 -20.03 -0.38 3.32
N ASN A 35 -20.43 -1.63 3.06
CA ASN A 35 -21.82 -2.06 2.97
C ASN A 35 -22.61 -1.89 4.28
N ASP A 36 -21.93 -1.90 5.43
CA ASP A 36 -22.51 -1.66 6.75
C ASP A 36 -22.60 -0.15 7.11
N GLY A 37 -22.21 0.73 6.19
CA GLY A 37 -22.17 2.18 6.38
C GLY A 37 -20.92 2.69 7.07
N GLN A 38 -20.00 1.81 7.50
CA GLN A 38 -18.72 2.23 8.05
C GLN A 38 -17.86 2.90 6.97
N LYS A 39 -17.03 3.85 7.37
CA LYS A 39 -16.15 4.60 6.46
C LYS A 39 -14.68 4.30 6.77
N LEU A 40 -13.90 4.13 5.72
CA LEU A 40 -12.44 3.94 5.77
C LEU A 40 -11.77 5.02 4.93
N VAL A 41 -10.65 5.55 5.41
CA VAL A 41 -9.83 6.48 4.63
C VAL A 41 -8.56 5.78 4.16
N VAL A 42 -8.47 5.55 2.86
CA VAL A 42 -7.33 4.90 2.20
C VAL A 42 -6.65 5.87 1.24
N SER A 43 -5.39 5.63 0.89
CA SER A 43 -4.74 6.45 -0.13
C SER A 43 -5.37 6.20 -1.51
N SER A 44 -5.43 7.24 -2.32
CA SER A 44 -5.90 7.21 -3.71
C SER A 44 -5.09 6.20 -4.51
N ASP A 45 -3.78 6.17 -4.32
CA ASP A 45 -2.90 5.22 -4.98
C ASP A 45 -3.24 3.78 -4.58
N ALA A 46 -3.47 3.50 -3.29
CA ALA A 46 -3.85 2.16 -2.87
C ALA A 46 -5.24 1.75 -3.38
N TYR A 47 -6.20 2.67 -3.44
CA TYR A 47 -7.52 2.37 -4.00
C TYR A 47 -7.46 2.00 -5.48
N HIS A 48 -6.63 2.71 -6.26
CA HIS A 48 -6.42 2.48 -7.69
C HIS A 48 -5.34 1.42 -7.98
N GLY A 49 -4.76 0.79 -6.96
CA GLY A 49 -3.79 -0.30 -7.15
C GLY A 49 -2.44 0.15 -7.68
N MET A 50 -2.00 1.36 -7.32
CA MET A 50 -0.72 1.93 -7.70
C MET A 50 0.37 1.55 -6.71
N LEU A 51 1.32 0.73 -7.17
CA LEU A 51 2.52 0.34 -6.43
C LEU A 51 3.73 1.15 -6.92
N THR A 52 4.63 1.45 -6.00
CA THR A 52 5.94 2.04 -6.31
C THR A 52 6.99 0.94 -6.31
N ALA A 53 7.68 0.76 -7.43
CA ALA A 53 8.73 -0.23 -7.61
C ALA A 53 10.01 0.47 -8.12
N GLY A 54 10.81 1.01 -7.20
CA GLY A 54 12.01 1.77 -7.54
C GLY A 54 11.66 3.06 -8.30
N GLU A 55 12.12 3.14 -9.56
CA GLU A 55 11.92 4.29 -10.46
C GLU A 55 10.68 4.17 -11.35
N LEU A 56 9.81 3.20 -11.06
CA LEU A 56 8.57 2.95 -11.80
C LEU A 56 7.36 2.94 -10.87
N PHE A 57 6.23 3.36 -11.43
CA PHE A 57 4.91 3.05 -10.90
C PHE A 57 4.34 1.84 -11.64
N ARG A 58 3.68 0.94 -10.90
CA ARG A 58 2.99 -0.21 -11.48
C ARG A 58 1.53 -0.21 -11.05
N CYS A 59 0.63 -0.30 -12.00
CA CYS A 59 -0.78 -0.58 -11.70
C CYS A 59 -0.99 -2.10 -11.64
N VAL A 60 -1.50 -2.59 -10.52
CA VAL A 60 -1.74 -4.04 -10.34
C VAL A 60 -2.93 -4.55 -11.15
N PHE A 61 -3.91 -3.69 -11.44
CA PHE A 61 -5.13 -4.09 -12.15
C PHE A 61 -4.97 -4.04 -13.67
N CYS A 62 -4.26 -3.04 -14.17
CA CYS A 62 -3.96 -2.91 -15.59
C CYS A 62 -2.72 -3.70 -16.01
N GLU A 63 -1.92 -4.19 -15.06
CA GLU A 63 -0.63 -4.86 -15.29
C GLU A 63 0.36 -4.01 -16.10
N THR A 64 0.23 -2.68 -16.02
CA THR A 64 1.07 -1.72 -16.73
C THR A 64 2.09 -1.07 -15.82
N GLU A 65 3.31 -0.90 -16.32
CA GLU A 65 4.37 -0.12 -15.69
C GLU A 65 4.47 1.26 -16.35
N MET A 66 4.79 2.26 -15.55
CA MET A 66 4.90 3.65 -15.95
C MET A 66 6.16 4.24 -15.32
N VAL A 67 6.80 5.18 -16.00
CA VAL A 67 7.86 6.01 -15.41
C VAL A 67 7.32 6.69 -14.16
N ARG A 68 8.18 6.90 -13.14
CA ARG A 68 7.83 7.60 -11.90
C ARG A 68 7.58 9.10 -12.11
N ASP A 69 6.53 9.38 -12.87
CA ASP A 69 5.98 10.69 -13.17
C ASP A 69 4.56 10.77 -12.63
N LEU A 70 4.32 11.73 -11.74
CA LEU A 70 3.02 11.96 -11.12
C LEU A 70 1.95 12.28 -12.16
N ILE A 71 2.27 13.02 -13.22
CA ILE A 71 1.30 13.38 -14.26
C ILE A 71 0.84 12.12 -14.99
N CYS A 72 1.78 11.25 -15.35
CA CYS A 72 1.48 9.96 -15.96
C CYS A 72 0.61 9.09 -15.05
N LYS A 73 0.94 8.99 -13.75
CA LYS A 73 0.19 8.26 -12.74
C LYS A 73 -1.26 8.76 -12.62
N GLU A 74 -1.46 10.06 -12.46
CA GLU A 74 -2.81 10.65 -12.33
C GLU A 74 -3.62 10.49 -13.63
N ARG A 75 -3.00 10.66 -14.80
CA ARG A 75 -3.64 10.40 -16.09
C ARG A 75 -4.07 8.94 -16.24
N HIS A 76 -3.27 7.99 -15.77
CA HIS A 76 -3.64 6.58 -15.77
C HIS A 76 -4.86 6.33 -14.87
N LYS A 77 -4.83 6.80 -13.62
CA LYS A 77 -5.94 6.64 -12.65
C LYS A 77 -7.25 7.24 -13.18
N SER A 78 -7.18 8.38 -13.85
CA SER A 78 -8.35 9.07 -14.44
C SER A 78 -8.79 8.50 -15.79
N SER A 79 -8.03 7.58 -16.39
CA SER A 79 -8.39 7.02 -17.69
C SER A 79 -9.64 6.14 -17.59
N GLU A 80 -10.52 6.24 -18.59
CA GLU A 80 -11.75 5.46 -18.64
C GLU A 80 -11.45 3.95 -18.66
N ASN A 81 -10.37 3.56 -19.33
CA ASN A 81 -9.93 2.17 -19.39
C ASN A 81 -9.56 1.63 -17.99
N HIS A 82 -8.78 2.40 -17.22
CA HIS A 82 -8.43 2.02 -15.86
C HIS A 82 -9.68 1.87 -14.98
N ARG A 83 -10.63 2.81 -15.06
CA ARG A 83 -11.87 2.73 -14.28
C ARG A 83 -12.69 1.48 -14.61
N LYS A 84 -12.88 1.16 -15.89
CA LYS A 84 -13.58 -0.05 -16.34
C LYS A 84 -12.91 -1.33 -15.82
N ILE A 85 -11.59 -1.38 -15.84
CA ILE A 85 -10.83 -2.51 -15.31
C ILE A 85 -11.00 -2.57 -13.78
N LEU A 86 -10.90 -1.45 -13.06
CA LEU A 86 -11.05 -1.40 -11.61
C LEU A 86 -12.43 -1.90 -11.13
N GLU A 87 -13.48 -1.60 -11.88
CA GLU A 87 -14.86 -2.10 -11.64
C GLU A 87 -14.95 -3.63 -11.75
N SER A 88 -14.12 -4.26 -12.59
CA SER A 88 -14.06 -5.72 -12.72
C SER A 88 -13.37 -6.43 -11.55
N TYR A 89 -12.73 -5.69 -10.64
CA TYR A 89 -12.03 -6.20 -9.47
C TYR A 89 -12.71 -5.77 -8.15
N PRO A 90 -13.97 -6.12 -7.89
CA PRO A 90 -14.66 -5.70 -6.67
C PRO A 90 -13.94 -6.22 -5.41
N HIS A 91 -14.17 -5.53 -4.28
CA HIS A 91 -13.76 -6.04 -2.99
C HIS A 91 -14.51 -7.33 -2.66
N VAL A 92 -13.80 -8.30 -2.10
CA VAL A 92 -14.34 -9.63 -1.78
C VAL A 92 -15.04 -9.55 -0.43
N GLU A 93 -16.35 -9.82 -0.42
CA GLU A 93 -17.22 -9.73 0.77
C GLU A 93 -16.74 -10.58 1.95
N GLU A 94 -16.10 -11.73 1.69
CA GLU A 94 -15.52 -12.60 2.72
C GLU A 94 -14.55 -11.85 3.65
N PHE A 95 -13.81 -10.87 3.11
CA PHE A 95 -12.82 -10.11 3.86
C PHE A 95 -13.36 -8.78 4.42
N LYS A 96 -14.64 -8.44 4.21
CA LYS A 96 -15.33 -7.29 4.81
C LYS A 96 -14.50 -5.98 4.79
N GLU A 97 -14.22 -5.43 5.97
CA GLU A 97 -13.49 -4.17 6.22
C GLU A 97 -12.01 -4.20 5.79
N ASN A 98 -11.45 -5.36 5.46
CA ASN A 98 -10.05 -5.48 5.08
C ASN A 98 -9.77 -5.00 3.64
N LEU A 99 -10.81 -4.64 2.87
CA LEU A 99 -10.71 -4.10 1.51
C LEU A 99 -9.78 -4.92 0.59
N ILE A 100 -10.01 -6.23 0.56
CA ILE A 100 -9.25 -7.17 -0.26
C ILE A 100 -9.91 -7.33 -1.62
N ARG A 101 -9.14 -7.22 -2.71
CA ARG A 101 -9.58 -7.52 -4.08
C ARG A 101 -8.89 -8.80 -4.57
N LYS A 102 -9.61 -9.65 -5.30
CA LYS A 102 -9.05 -10.91 -5.85
C LYS A 102 -8.33 -10.63 -7.17
N LEU A 103 -7.11 -11.13 -7.32
CA LEU A 103 -6.34 -11.11 -8.56
C LEU A 103 -6.18 -12.54 -9.09
N SER A 104 -5.75 -12.69 -10.35
CA SER A 104 -5.47 -14.02 -10.93
C SER A 104 -4.44 -14.83 -10.12
N GLY A 105 -3.36 -14.18 -9.67
CA GLY A 105 -2.25 -14.82 -8.95
C GLY A 105 -2.24 -14.61 -7.43
N GLY A 106 -3.27 -14.00 -6.84
CA GLY A 106 -3.26 -13.66 -5.42
C GLY A 106 -4.37 -12.70 -5.01
N HIS A 107 -4.10 -11.91 -3.99
CA HIS A 107 -5.02 -10.94 -3.43
C HIS A 107 -4.32 -9.59 -3.28
N TYR A 108 -5.03 -8.52 -3.55
CA TYR A 108 -4.56 -7.18 -3.36
C TYR A 108 -5.20 -6.58 -2.11
N CYS A 109 -4.38 -6.13 -1.16
CA CYS A 109 -4.84 -5.45 0.04
C CYS A 109 -4.83 -3.94 -0.19
N THR A 110 -6.03 -3.34 -0.25
CA THR A 110 -6.17 -1.88 -0.45
C THR A 110 -5.70 -1.09 0.79
N VAL A 111 -5.85 -1.66 1.99
CA VAL A 111 -5.41 -1.00 3.23
C VAL A 111 -3.89 -0.86 3.27
N CYS A 112 -3.17 -1.94 2.95
CA CYS A 112 -1.71 -2.00 3.03
C CYS A 112 -1.00 -1.61 1.72
N ASN A 113 -1.72 -1.46 0.61
CA ASN A 113 -1.16 -1.25 -0.74
C ASN A 113 -0.14 -2.33 -1.15
N VAL A 114 -0.50 -3.61 -1.01
CA VAL A 114 0.39 -4.75 -1.32
C VAL A 114 -0.34 -5.90 -1.98
N ILE A 115 0.39 -6.69 -2.77
CA ILE A 115 -0.09 -7.98 -3.28
C ILE A 115 0.36 -9.08 -2.31
N VAL A 116 -0.57 -9.94 -1.93
CA VAL A 116 -0.39 -11.07 -1.03
C VAL A 116 -0.81 -12.34 -1.76
N THR A 117 -0.02 -13.41 -1.67
CA THR A 117 -0.41 -14.69 -2.25
C THR A 117 -1.57 -15.31 -1.47
N SER A 118 -2.42 -16.09 -2.15
CA SER A 118 -3.66 -16.63 -1.57
C SER A 118 -3.44 -17.43 -0.29
N HIS A 119 -2.33 -18.16 -0.17
CA HIS A 119 -2.03 -18.95 1.03
C HIS A 119 -1.69 -18.11 2.27
N PHE A 120 -1.26 -16.86 2.08
CA PHE A 120 -0.86 -15.97 3.17
C PHE A 120 -1.88 -14.88 3.49
N ILE A 121 -3.04 -14.84 2.81
CA ILE A 121 -4.00 -13.76 3.00
C ILE A 121 -4.53 -13.70 4.44
N HIS A 122 -4.89 -14.84 5.03
CA HIS A 122 -5.37 -14.90 6.41
C HIS A 122 -4.28 -14.48 7.42
N LYS A 123 -3.03 -14.88 7.17
CA LYS A 123 -1.90 -14.47 8.00
C LYS A 123 -1.61 -12.97 7.86
N HIS A 124 -1.79 -12.42 6.67
CA HIS A 124 -1.61 -10.99 6.40
C HIS A 124 -2.66 -10.17 7.15
N ILE A 125 -3.95 -10.49 7.01
CA ILE A 125 -5.02 -9.75 7.69
C ILE A 125 -4.94 -9.90 9.21
N SER A 126 -4.44 -11.02 9.73
CA SER A 126 -4.23 -11.20 11.18
C SER A 126 -2.92 -10.58 11.69
N SER A 127 -2.09 -10.00 10.82
CA SER A 127 -0.80 -9.44 11.24
C SER A 127 -0.96 -8.08 11.93
N ASP A 128 -0.10 -7.81 12.91
CA ASP A 128 -0.09 -6.53 13.64
C ASP A 128 0.08 -5.32 12.72
N VAL A 129 0.81 -5.50 11.62
CA VAL A 129 1.03 -4.45 10.61
C VAL A 129 -0.28 -4.09 9.94
N HIS A 130 -1.00 -5.08 9.40
CA HIS A 130 -2.29 -4.84 8.74
C HIS A 130 -3.31 -4.26 9.71
N GLN A 131 -3.40 -4.81 10.93
CA GLN A 131 -4.33 -4.32 11.95
C GLN A 131 -4.05 -2.85 12.31
N ARG A 132 -2.78 -2.45 12.41
CA ARG A 132 -2.41 -1.05 12.65
C ARG A 132 -2.83 -0.15 11.49
N GLU A 133 -2.58 -0.54 10.25
CA GLU A 133 -2.98 0.24 9.07
C GLU A 133 -4.52 0.38 8.98
N LEU A 134 -5.24 -0.70 9.27
CA LEU A 134 -6.71 -0.69 9.30
C LEU A 134 -7.24 0.27 10.38
N GLN A 135 -6.68 0.22 11.59
CA GLN A 135 -7.05 1.15 12.67
C GLN A 135 -6.75 2.60 12.30
N MET A 136 -5.63 2.87 11.60
CA MET A 136 -5.34 4.21 11.10
C MET A 136 -6.34 4.65 10.03
N ALA A 137 -6.74 3.77 9.12
CA ALA A 137 -7.74 4.06 8.10
C ALA A 137 -9.11 4.39 8.73
N LEU A 138 -9.50 3.66 9.77
CA LEU A 138 -10.71 3.92 10.57
C LEU A 138 -10.61 5.25 11.32
N GLY A 139 -9.50 5.50 12.03
CA GLY A 139 -9.31 6.73 12.82
C GLY A 139 -9.26 8.01 11.97
N ARG A 140 -8.74 7.91 10.73
CA ARG A 140 -8.79 9.02 9.77
C ARG A 140 -10.24 9.32 9.33
N ALA A 141 -11.09 8.30 9.19
CA ALA A 141 -12.49 8.49 8.81
C ALA A 141 -13.30 9.20 9.89
N THR A 142 -13.07 8.87 11.17
CA THR A 142 -13.75 9.51 12.29
C THR A 142 -13.31 10.96 12.50
N SER A 143 -12.06 11.27 12.17
CA SER A 143 -11.48 12.62 12.31
C SER A 143 -11.85 13.54 11.14
N TYR A 144 -12.36 13.00 10.04
CA TYR A 144 -12.73 13.78 8.87
C TYR A 144 -14.00 14.60 9.16
N LYS A 145 -13.84 15.91 9.35
CA LYS A 145 -14.96 16.85 9.38
C LYS A 145 -15.22 17.35 7.96
N PRO A 146 -16.41 17.12 7.38
CA PRO A 146 -16.75 17.77 6.12
C PRO A 146 -16.69 19.29 6.33
N PHE A 147 -16.11 20.02 5.38
CA PHE A 147 -16.24 21.48 5.37
C PHE A 147 -17.73 21.81 5.19
N ASN A 148 -18.33 22.38 6.23
CA ASN A 148 -19.68 22.96 6.20
C ASN A 148 -19.68 24.30 5.45
#